data_AF-A0A5D0TMQ2-F1
#
_entry.id   AF-A0A5D0TMQ2-F1
#
_cell.length_a   1.000
_cell.length_b   1.000
_cell.length_c   1.000
_cell.angle_alpha   90.00
_cell.angle_beta   90.00
_cell.angle_gamma   90.00
#
_symmetry.space_group_name_H-M   'P 1'
#
loop_
_entity.id
_entity.type
_entity.pdbx_description
1 polymer ?
#
loop_
_entity_poly.entity_id
_entity_poly.type
_entity_poly.pdbx_seq_one_letter_code
_entity_poly.pdbx_strand_id
1 'polypeptide(L)'
;MTITDAPPRPTTRRPDRLAPLAAGWLGLWGVLALLATITGAGYPFGANDPHGDVNLLRLVPVDVGPPLFALLLLTAAVAALAMSRPATSTPRPLRLLLAGYGWAVAAFLALVVPDARVLVMLGYAPMLIIGAPFGWPPVDYSEVFTWPLFARFAAVIAGLLLAGAVLVWQRRTAEACLACGRGDAARGWTSPAAAARWGRWAAGIAAAIPLAYAVTRFAWAAGVPLGISRDFLTEMQENGAVWAGFGLGAFATVGAVLTLGLVQRWGERFPRWMLGLAGRRVPVRLAVIPATLVAIAVTAATLGLVANPRFWELAGGDGLNLATAPMLLWPAWGPALGLAAYAYHLRRRGACRRCGRG
;
A
#
# COMPACT_ATOMS: atom_id res chain seq x y z
N MET A 1 -24.52 44.54 20.11
CA MET A 1 -24.61 43.24 19.41
C MET A 1 -23.83 43.36 18.11
N THR A 2 -22.51 43.14 18.16
CA THR A 2 -21.61 43.33 17.01
C THR A 2 -21.44 42.00 16.28
N ILE A 3 -22.18 41.86 15.18
CA ILE A 3 -21.98 40.78 14.20
C ILE A 3 -20.62 41.06 13.55
N THR A 4 -19.61 40.30 13.94
CA THR A 4 -18.31 40.33 13.25
C THR A 4 -18.45 39.41 12.05
N ASP A 5 -18.80 39.98 10.90
CA ASP A 5 -18.75 39.27 9.62
C ASP A 5 -17.32 38.80 9.38
N ALA A 6 -17.13 37.49 9.38
CA ALA A 6 -15.86 36.88 9.04
C ALA A 6 -15.50 37.25 7.59
N PRO A 7 -14.27 37.72 7.31
CA PRO A 7 -13.91 38.12 5.96
C PRO A 7 -14.03 36.94 4.98
N PRO A 8 -14.53 37.18 3.76
CA PRO A 8 -14.68 36.13 2.75
C PRO A 8 -13.33 35.49 2.46
N ARG A 9 -13.23 34.18 2.70
CA ARG A 9 -11.99 33.42 2.52
C ARG A 9 -11.60 33.42 1.03
N PRO A 10 -10.36 33.77 0.67
CA PRO A 10 -9.90 33.68 -0.71
C PRO A 10 -9.90 32.22 -1.16
N THR A 11 -10.85 31.88 -2.02
CA THR A 11 -10.97 30.58 -2.66
C THR A 11 -9.97 30.51 -3.82
N THR A 12 -8.69 30.32 -3.51
CA THR A 12 -7.75 29.87 -4.55
C THR A 12 -8.15 28.45 -4.96
N ARG A 13 -9.09 28.34 -5.91
CA ARG A 13 -9.48 27.11 -6.59
C ARG A 13 -8.30 26.70 -7.47
N ARG A 14 -7.31 26.01 -6.88
CA ARG A 14 -6.43 25.19 -7.70
C ARG A 14 -7.32 24.17 -8.44
N PRO A 15 -7.25 24.07 -9.78
CA PRO A 15 -8.01 23.08 -10.51
C PRO A 15 -7.63 21.69 -10.01
N ASP A 16 -8.62 20.84 -9.80
CA ASP A 16 -8.42 19.44 -9.43
C ASP A 16 -7.73 18.72 -10.59
N ARG A 17 -6.43 18.44 -10.43
CA ARG A 17 -5.64 17.74 -11.44
C ARG A 17 -5.75 16.22 -11.29
N LEU A 18 -6.22 15.69 -10.16
CA LEU A 18 -6.19 14.25 -9.91
C LEU A 18 -7.20 13.50 -10.77
N ALA A 19 -8.43 14.02 -10.90
CA ALA A 19 -9.45 13.42 -11.75
C ALA A 19 -9.03 13.31 -13.24
N PRO A 20 -8.55 14.37 -13.92
CA PRO A 20 -8.07 14.26 -15.29
C PRO A 20 -6.79 13.44 -15.42
N LEU A 21 -5.87 13.48 -14.45
CA LEU A 21 -4.69 12.61 -14.46
C LEU A 21 -5.05 11.13 -14.32
N ALA A 22 -5.96 10.79 -13.41
CA ALA A 22 -6.49 9.44 -13.27
C ALA A 22 -7.16 8.98 -14.56
N ALA A 23 -7.99 9.82 -15.17
CA ALA A 23 -8.65 9.52 -16.44
C ALA A 23 -7.65 9.29 -17.58
N GLY A 24 -6.63 10.14 -17.72
CA GLY A 24 -5.60 9.98 -18.74
C GLY A 24 -4.78 8.70 -18.54
N TRP A 25 -4.39 8.40 -17.30
CA TRP A 25 -3.63 7.19 -16.97
C TRP A 25 -4.45 5.91 -17.20
N LEU A 26 -5.68 5.87 -16.68
CA LEU A 26 -6.60 4.75 -16.88
C LEU A 26 -6.97 4.58 -18.36
N GLY A 27 -7.20 5.68 -19.08
CA GLY A 27 -7.50 5.67 -20.51
C GLY A 27 -6.34 5.11 -21.34
N LEU A 28 -5.10 5.54 -21.07
CA LEU A 28 -3.91 5.01 -21.73
C LEU A 28 -3.80 3.49 -21.56
N TRP A 29 -3.87 3.00 -20.31
CA TRP A 29 -3.77 1.57 -20.03
C TRP A 29 -4.98 0.78 -20.55
N GLY A 30 -6.17 1.39 -20.58
CA GLY A 30 -7.37 0.81 -21.18
C GLY A 30 -7.26 0.67 -22.70
N VAL A 31 -6.68 1.65 -23.39
CA VAL A 31 -6.38 1.57 -24.84
C VAL A 31 -5.31 0.51 -25.10
N LEU A 32 -4.25 0.43 -24.30
CA LEU A 32 -3.24 -0.63 -24.42
C LEU A 32 -3.87 -2.03 -24.24
N ALA A 33 -4.76 -2.19 -23.26
CA ALA A 33 -5.51 -3.44 -23.08
C ALA A 33 -6.42 -3.75 -24.28
N LEU A 34 -7.09 -2.75 -24.84
CA LEU A 34 -7.92 -2.90 -26.04
C LEU A 34 -7.08 -3.30 -27.27
N LEU A 35 -5.91 -2.69 -27.46
CA LEU A 35 -4.97 -3.06 -28.52
C LEU A 35 -4.48 -4.50 -28.33
N ALA A 36 -4.20 -4.92 -27.10
CA ALA A 36 -3.85 -6.31 -26.80
C ALA A 36 -4.99 -7.28 -27.16
N THR A 37 -6.26 -6.91 -26.91
CA THR A 37 -7.43 -7.69 -27.36
C THR A 37 -7.46 -7.83 -28.89
N ILE A 38 -7.22 -6.74 -29.62
CA ILE A 38 -7.34 -6.73 -31.09
C ILE A 38 -6.16 -7.45 -31.75
N THR A 39 -4.95 -7.27 -31.24
CA THR A 39 -3.71 -7.80 -31.84
C THR A 39 -3.39 -9.22 -31.40
N GLY A 40 -4.00 -9.70 -30.31
CA GLY A 40 -3.65 -10.99 -29.72
C GLY A 40 -2.25 -11.04 -29.11
N ALA A 41 -1.58 -9.89 -28.93
CA ALA A 41 -0.22 -9.78 -28.41
C ALA A 41 -0.05 -10.22 -26.93
N GLY A 42 -1.12 -10.72 -26.31
CA GLY A 42 -1.17 -11.11 -24.90
C GLY A 42 -1.28 -9.91 -23.96
N TYR A 43 -1.77 -10.16 -22.75
CA TYR A 43 -1.88 -9.16 -21.68
C TYR A 43 -1.07 -9.63 -20.47
N PRO A 44 -0.40 -8.75 -19.71
CA PRO A 44 0.56 -9.17 -18.68
C PRO A 44 -0.06 -9.83 -17.44
N PHE A 45 -1.39 -9.95 -17.40
CA PHE A 45 -2.14 -10.53 -16.30
C PHE A 45 -3.04 -11.65 -16.80
N GLY A 46 -3.07 -12.77 -16.07
CA GLY A 46 -3.92 -13.93 -16.38
C GLY A 46 -3.15 -15.25 -16.30
N ALA A 47 -3.74 -16.30 -16.87
CA ALA A 47 -3.18 -17.65 -16.91
C ALA A 47 -1.84 -17.76 -17.68
N ASN A 48 -1.46 -16.74 -18.43
CA ASN A 48 -0.18 -16.66 -19.14
C ASN A 48 0.97 -16.12 -18.27
N ASP A 49 0.72 -15.72 -17.02
CA ASP A 49 1.77 -15.27 -16.11
C ASP A 49 2.54 -16.48 -15.55
N PRO A 50 3.79 -16.73 -15.98
CA PRO A 50 4.56 -17.91 -15.57
C PRO A 50 4.90 -17.92 -14.07
N HIS A 51 4.57 -16.84 -13.36
CA HIS A 51 4.81 -16.71 -11.93
C HIS A 51 3.57 -16.23 -11.16
N GLY A 52 2.38 -16.48 -11.72
CA GLY A 52 1.10 -16.06 -11.19
C GLY A 52 0.52 -16.97 -10.08
N ASP A 53 1.25 -17.97 -9.57
CA ASP A 53 0.70 -19.01 -8.68
C ASP A 53 -0.02 -18.46 -7.43
N VAL A 54 0.47 -17.33 -6.91
CA VAL A 54 -0.09 -16.61 -5.75
C VAL A 54 -0.91 -15.37 -6.14
N ASN A 55 -1.13 -15.13 -7.43
CA ASN A 55 -1.93 -14.02 -7.95
C ASN A 55 -3.42 -14.39 -7.98
N LEU A 56 -4.28 -13.45 -7.57
CA LEU A 56 -5.74 -13.59 -7.63
C LEU A 56 -6.27 -13.71 -9.06
N LEU A 57 -5.50 -13.21 -10.04
CA LEU A 57 -5.86 -13.21 -11.46
C LEU A 57 -5.42 -14.48 -12.19
N ARG A 58 -4.84 -15.47 -11.49
CA ARG A 58 -4.28 -16.70 -12.10
C ARG A 58 -5.28 -17.52 -12.93
N LEU A 59 -6.57 -17.44 -12.60
CA LEU A 59 -7.63 -18.19 -13.28
C LEU A 59 -8.25 -17.43 -14.46
N VAL A 60 -7.83 -16.17 -14.71
CA VAL A 60 -8.38 -15.37 -15.80
C VAL A 60 -7.85 -15.91 -17.13
N PRO A 61 -8.73 -16.39 -18.03
CA PRO A 61 -8.32 -16.87 -19.34
C PRO A 61 -7.61 -15.77 -20.15
N VAL A 62 -6.62 -16.17 -20.95
CA VAL A 62 -5.73 -15.24 -21.68
C VAL A 62 -6.50 -14.43 -22.73
N ASP A 63 -7.56 -15.01 -23.30
CA ASP A 63 -8.49 -14.41 -24.25
C ASP A 63 -9.47 -13.43 -23.58
N VAL A 64 -9.79 -13.63 -22.30
CA VAL A 64 -10.77 -12.83 -21.55
C VAL A 64 -10.11 -11.69 -20.76
N GLY A 65 -8.86 -11.85 -20.35
CA GLY A 65 -8.10 -10.85 -19.57
C GLY A 65 -8.06 -9.45 -20.21
N PRO A 66 -7.45 -9.28 -21.40
CA PRO A 66 -7.33 -7.99 -22.05
C PRO A 66 -8.68 -7.25 -22.28
N PRO A 67 -9.78 -7.87 -22.79
CA PRO A 67 -11.04 -7.17 -22.96
C PRO A 67 -11.69 -6.77 -21.62
N LEU A 68 -11.57 -7.58 -20.56
CA LEU A 68 -12.06 -7.21 -19.23
C LEU A 68 -11.32 -5.99 -18.66
N PHE A 69 -10.00 -5.97 -18.76
CA PHE A 69 -9.20 -4.83 -18.30
C PHE A 69 -9.45 -3.59 -19.14
N ALA A 70 -9.62 -3.72 -20.46
CA ALA A 70 -9.99 -2.60 -21.33
C ALA A 70 -11.33 -1.99 -20.87
N LEU A 71 -12.37 -2.81 -20.68
CA LEU A 71 -13.67 -2.35 -20.20
C LEU A 71 -13.56 -1.67 -18.84
N LEU A 72 -12.90 -2.32 -17.87
CA LEU A 72 -12.72 -1.81 -16.51
C LEU A 72 -12.00 -0.46 -16.49
N LEU A 73 -10.88 -0.36 -17.19
CA LEU A 73 -10.03 0.84 -17.18
C LEU A 73 -10.68 2.01 -17.94
N LEU A 74 -11.32 1.75 -19.08
CA LEU A 74 -12.01 2.78 -19.85
C LEU A 74 -13.25 3.30 -19.12
N THR A 75 -14.05 2.41 -18.51
CA THR A 75 -15.20 2.83 -17.69
C THR A 75 -14.76 3.61 -16.45
N ALA A 76 -13.63 3.23 -15.83
CA ALA A 76 -13.04 3.97 -14.71
C ALA A 76 -12.51 5.35 -15.14
N ALA A 77 -11.93 5.46 -16.34
CA ALA A 77 -11.51 6.74 -16.91
C ALA A 77 -12.72 7.67 -17.12
N VAL A 78 -13.83 7.15 -17.67
CA VAL A 78 -15.08 7.91 -17.84
C VAL A 78 -15.65 8.34 -16.49
N ALA A 79 -15.66 7.46 -15.49
CA ALA A 79 -16.10 7.80 -14.14
C ALA A 79 -15.22 8.90 -13.51
N ALA A 80 -13.90 8.84 -13.68
CA ALA A 80 -12.99 9.88 -13.20
C ALA A 80 -13.24 11.23 -13.90
N LEU A 81 -13.50 11.24 -15.21
CA LEU A 81 -13.91 12.45 -15.94
C LEU A 81 -15.25 12.99 -15.45
N ALA A 82 -16.24 12.13 -15.19
CA ALA A 82 -17.51 12.54 -14.62
C ALA A 82 -17.33 13.22 -13.25
N MET A 83 -16.42 12.70 -12.41
CA MET A 83 -16.05 13.31 -11.11
C MET A 83 -15.30 14.65 -11.23
N SER A 84 -14.74 14.99 -12.40
CA SER A 84 -14.10 16.28 -12.63
C SER A 84 -15.12 17.42 -12.78
N ARG A 85 -16.34 17.11 -13.20
CA ARG A 85 -17.41 18.09 -13.47
C ARG A 85 -17.98 18.71 -12.19
N PRO A 86 -18.60 19.90 -12.25
CA PRO A 86 -19.27 20.52 -11.11
C PRO A 86 -20.37 19.59 -10.56
N ALA A 87 -20.32 19.29 -9.26
CA ALA A 87 -21.21 18.31 -8.64
C ALA A 87 -22.56 18.92 -8.17
N THR A 88 -22.94 20.08 -8.69
CA THR A 88 -24.10 20.87 -8.21
C THR A 88 -25.45 20.23 -8.50
N SER A 89 -25.52 19.17 -9.32
CA SER A 89 -26.76 18.50 -9.72
C SER A 89 -26.74 16.97 -9.61
N THR A 90 -25.71 16.35 -9.02
CA THR A 90 -25.61 14.89 -8.99
C THR A 90 -26.51 14.29 -7.91
N PRO A 91 -27.53 13.47 -8.25
CA PRO A 91 -28.43 12.88 -7.26
C PRO A 91 -27.67 11.94 -6.32
N ARG A 92 -28.14 11.84 -5.08
CA ARG A 92 -27.55 10.99 -4.03
C ARG A 92 -27.26 9.53 -4.45
N PRO A 93 -28.17 8.79 -5.12
CA PRO A 93 -27.89 7.42 -5.56
C PRO A 93 -26.73 7.35 -6.56
N LEU A 94 -26.70 8.25 -7.56
CA LEU A 94 -25.60 8.30 -8.53
C LEU A 94 -24.27 8.66 -7.85
N ARG A 95 -24.30 9.51 -6.82
CA ARG A 95 -23.10 9.81 -6.03
C ARG A 95 -22.56 8.57 -5.31
N LEU A 96 -23.44 7.78 -4.70
CA LEU A 96 -23.05 6.56 -4.00
C LEU A 96 -22.53 5.51 -4.99
N LEU A 97 -23.17 5.38 -6.16
CA LEU A 97 -22.74 4.47 -7.21
C LEU A 97 -21.36 4.84 -7.75
N LEU A 98 -21.14 6.11 -8.14
CA LEU A 98 -19.83 6.57 -8.62
C LEU A 98 -18.74 6.44 -7.55
N ALA A 99 -19.05 6.77 -6.29
CA ALA A 99 -18.12 6.57 -5.18
C ALA A 99 -17.78 5.09 -4.99
N GLY A 100 -18.79 4.22 -4.93
CA GLY A 100 -18.64 2.79 -4.72
C GLY A 100 -17.85 2.14 -5.84
N TYR A 101 -18.22 2.41 -7.09
CA TYR A 101 -17.49 1.95 -8.27
C TYR A 101 -16.03 2.46 -8.27
N GLY A 102 -15.82 3.77 -8.07
CA GLY A 102 -14.47 4.34 -8.05
C GLY A 102 -13.57 3.75 -6.95
N TRP A 103 -14.11 3.54 -5.75
CA TRP A 103 -13.38 2.88 -4.65
C TRP A 103 -13.13 1.40 -4.93
N ALA A 104 -14.10 0.68 -5.49
CA ALA A 104 -13.94 -0.72 -5.85
C ALA A 104 -12.84 -0.91 -6.89
N VAL A 105 -12.84 -0.12 -7.98
CA VAL A 105 -11.79 -0.18 -9.00
C VAL A 105 -10.45 0.26 -8.43
N ALA A 106 -10.41 1.32 -7.62
CA ALA A 106 -9.17 1.77 -6.99
C ALA A 106 -8.57 0.70 -6.07
N ALA A 107 -9.40 0.03 -5.27
CA ALA A 107 -8.98 -1.06 -4.39
C ALA A 107 -8.53 -2.28 -5.20
N PHE A 108 -9.25 -2.65 -6.26
CA PHE A 108 -8.86 -3.72 -7.16
C PHE A 108 -7.48 -3.47 -7.78
N LEU A 109 -7.27 -2.28 -8.36
CA LEU A 109 -6.00 -1.91 -8.99
C LEU A 109 -4.84 -1.80 -7.99
N ALA A 110 -5.11 -1.35 -6.76
CA ALA A 110 -4.07 -1.16 -5.74
C ALA A 110 -3.80 -2.40 -4.88
N LEU A 111 -4.73 -3.35 -4.77
CA LEU A 111 -4.65 -4.46 -3.82
C LEU A 111 -4.81 -5.85 -4.45
N VAL A 112 -5.45 -5.97 -5.61
CA VAL A 112 -5.73 -7.27 -6.26
C VAL A 112 -4.80 -7.52 -7.43
N VAL A 113 -4.58 -6.50 -8.28
CA VAL A 113 -3.66 -6.58 -9.41
C VAL A 113 -2.19 -6.75 -9.01
N PRO A 114 -1.64 -5.98 -8.04
CA PRO A 114 -0.30 -6.25 -7.53
C PRO A 114 -0.29 -7.56 -6.73
N ASP A 115 0.69 -8.40 -7.01
CA ASP A 115 0.93 -9.64 -6.27
C ASP A 115 2.06 -9.46 -5.24
N ALA A 116 2.46 -10.57 -4.61
CA ALA A 116 3.58 -10.61 -3.67
C ALA A 116 4.90 -10.09 -4.27
N ARG A 117 5.06 -10.05 -5.60
CA ARG A 117 6.30 -9.55 -6.24
C ARG A 117 6.49 -8.07 -6.03
N VAL A 118 5.41 -7.28 -5.93
CA VAL A 118 5.53 -5.85 -5.61
C VAL A 118 6.11 -5.67 -4.20
N LEU A 119 5.66 -6.49 -3.24
CA LEU A 119 6.21 -6.49 -1.88
C LEU A 119 7.67 -6.94 -1.85
N VAL A 120 7.98 -8.06 -2.53
CA VAL A 120 9.35 -8.58 -2.67
C VAL A 120 10.25 -7.50 -3.26
N MET A 121 9.84 -6.88 -4.37
CA MET A 121 10.61 -5.82 -5.02
C MET A 121 10.82 -4.61 -4.11
N LEU A 122 9.80 -4.18 -3.37
CA LEU A 122 9.96 -3.09 -2.38
C LEU A 122 10.91 -3.48 -1.25
N GLY A 123 10.93 -4.75 -0.83
CA GLY A 123 11.84 -5.26 0.19
C GLY A 123 13.30 -5.36 -0.29
N TYR A 124 13.52 -5.81 -1.53
CA TYR A 124 14.85 -5.95 -2.12
C TYR A 124 15.36 -4.68 -2.80
N ALA A 125 14.51 -3.69 -3.09
CA ALA A 125 14.92 -2.46 -3.78
C ALA A 125 16.09 -1.73 -3.10
N PRO A 126 16.15 -1.56 -1.76
CA PRO A 126 17.32 -0.94 -1.12
C PRO A 126 18.62 -1.73 -1.39
N MET A 127 18.55 -3.06 -1.33
CA MET A 127 19.68 -3.95 -1.62
C MET A 127 20.12 -3.83 -3.08
N LEU A 128 19.17 -3.88 -4.02
CA LEU A 128 19.44 -3.80 -5.46
C LEU A 128 19.98 -2.43 -5.87
N ILE A 129 19.45 -1.34 -5.30
CA ILE A 129 19.87 0.04 -5.64
C ILE A 129 21.24 0.37 -5.03
N ILE A 130 21.46 0.02 -3.76
CA ILE A 130 22.73 0.31 -3.07
C ILE A 130 23.84 -0.61 -3.55
N GLY A 131 23.51 -1.86 -3.86
CA GLY A 131 24.47 -2.86 -4.31
C GLY A 131 24.85 -2.75 -5.79
N ALA A 132 23.95 -2.23 -6.66
CA ALA A 132 24.19 -2.14 -8.11
C ALA A 132 25.54 -1.48 -8.50
N PRO A 133 25.98 -0.35 -7.88
CA PRO A 133 27.28 0.25 -8.17
C PRO A 133 28.48 -0.64 -7.86
N PHE A 134 28.30 -1.68 -7.05
CA PHE A 134 29.33 -2.62 -6.61
C PHE A 134 29.21 -3.99 -7.28
N GLY A 135 28.31 -4.15 -8.26
CA GLY A 135 28.06 -5.44 -8.92
C GLY A 135 27.41 -6.48 -8.01
N TRP A 136 26.67 -6.04 -6.98
CA TRP A 136 26.07 -6.93 -5.99
C TRP A 136 24.57 -6.63 -5.80
N PRO A 137 23.70 -7.64 -5.63
CA PRO A 137 23.96 -9.06 -5.82
C PRO A 137 24.17 -9.41 -7.30
N PRO A 138 24.81 -10.55 -7.62
CA PRO A 138 25.01 -11.02 -9.00
C PRO A 138 23.68 -11.54 -9.57
N VAL A 139 22.76 -10.64 -9.88
CA VAL A 139 21.44 -10.94 -10.43
C VAL A 139 21.29 -10.30 -11.81
N ASP A 140 20.61 -11.01 -12.71
CA ASP A 140 20.22 -10.43 -13.99
C ASP A 140 19.03 -9.49 -13.77
N TYR A 141 19.28 -8.19 -13.91
CA TYR A 141 18.25 -7.17 -13.75
C TYR A 141 17.13 -7.27 -14.80
N SER A 142 17.38 -7.89 -15.96
CA SER A 142 16.35 -8.08 -16.99
C SER A 142 15.30 -9.13 -16.57
N GLU A 143 15.70 -10.13 -15.78
CA GLU A 143 14.80 -11.13 -15.20
C GLU A 143 14.01 -10.57 -14.00
N VAL A 144 14.57 -9.56 -13.32
CA VAL A 144 13.89 -8.85 -12.22
C VAL A 144 12.88 -7.85 -12.77
N PHE A 145 13.30 -6.98 -13.70
CA PHE A 145 12.50 -5.88 -14.23
C PHE A 145 11.73 -6.28 -15.49
N THR A 146 10.74 -7.16 -15.30
CA THR A 146 9.90 -7.67 -16.38
C THR A 146 8.75 -6.72 -16.74
N TRP A 147 8.22 -6.87 -17.96
CA TRP A 147 7.02 -6.14 -18.41
C TRP A 147 5.81 -6.32 -17.47
N PRO A 148 5.49 -7.55 -17.00
CA PRO A 148 4.42 -7.73 -16.02
C PRO A 148 4.67 -7.03 -14.68
N LEU A 149 5.93 -6.90 -14.23
CA LEU A 149 6.25 -6.14 -13.02
C LEU A 149 5.95 -4.66 -13.20
N PHE A 150 6.33 -4.09 -14.35
CA PHE A 150 6.01 -2.70 -14.69
C PHE A 150 4.50 -2.46 -14.71
N ALA A 151 3.73 -3.34 -15.35
CA ALA A 151 2.28 -3.26 -15.40
C ALA A 151 1.64 -3.29 -14.00
N ARG A 152 2.16 -4.10 -13.06
CA ARG A 152 1.70 -4.12 -11.66
C ARG A 152 1.91 -2.78 -10.96
N PHE A 153 3.10 -2.18 -11.07
CA PHE A 153 3.36 -0.85 -10.51
C PHE A 153 2.47 0.22 -11.14
N ALA A 154 2.23 0.14 -12.44
CA ALA A 154 1.32 1.04 -13.13
C ALA A 154 -0.13 0.90 -12.66
N ALA A 155 -0.58 -0.32 -12.33
CA ALA A 155 -1.89 -0.55 -11.72
C ALA A 155 -1.99 0.05 -10.31
N VAL A 156 -0.94 -0.07 -9.48
CA VAL A 156 -0.92 0.59 -8.16
C VAL A 156 -1.04 2.11 -8.31
N ILE A 157 -0.28 2.70 -9.23
CA ILE A 157 -0.36 4.14 -9.53
C ILE A 157 -1.78 4.52 -9.99
N ALA A 158 -2.38 3.73 -10.88
CA ALA A 158 -3.75 3.94 -11.37
C ALA A 158 -4.77 3.93 -10.21
N GLY A 159 -4.67 2.93 -9.32
CA GLY A 159 -5.53 2.82 -8.14
C GLY A 159 -5.37 4.00 -7.18
N LEU A 160 -4.13 4.44 -6.92
CA LEU A 160 -3.84 5.59 -6.06
C LEU A 160 -4.36 6.92 -6.65
N LEU A 161 -4.18 7.13 -7.95
CA LEU A 161 -4.70 8.31 -8.66
C LEU A 161 -6.23 8.35 -8.61
N LEU A 162 -6.88 7.21 -8.88
CA LEU A 162 -8.34 7.09 -8.84
C LEU A 162 -8.87 7.29 -7.40
N ALA A 163 -8.27 6.66 -6.39
CA ALA A 163 -8.62 6.88 -4.99
C ALA A 163 -8.50 8.37 -4.61
N GLY A 164 -7.42 9.04 -5.06
CA GLY A 164 -7.24 10.48 -4.88
C GLY A 164 -8.35 11.31 -5.53
N ALA A 165 -8.72 10.99 -6.78
CA ALA A 165 -9.81 11.65 -7.50
C ALA A 165 -11.16 11.47 -6.79
N VAL A 166 -11.49 10.23 -6.38
CA VAL A 166 -12.71 9.91 -5.63
C VAL A 166 -12.73 10.66 -4.30
N LEU A 167 -11.62 10.70 -3.56
CA LEU A 167 -11.51 11.43 -2.30
C LEU A 167 -11.73 12.94 -2.47
N VAL A 168 -11.13 13.56 -3.48
CA VAL A 168 -11.33 15.00 -3.73
C VAL A 168 -12.75 15.30 -4.15
N TRP A 169 -13.35 14.44 -4.98
CA TRP A 169 -14.75 14.57 -5.38
C TRP A 169 -15.72 14.35 -4.21
N GLN A 170 -15.47 13.37 -3.33
CA GLN A 170 -16.24 13.18 -2.09
C GLN A 170 -16.14 14.39 -1.17
N ARG A 171 -14.95 14.98 -1.01
CA ARG A 171 -14.79 16.22 -0.23
C ARG A 171 -15.58 17.39 -0.83
N ARG A 172 -15.56 17.54 -2.15
CA ARG A 172 -16.37 18.55 -2.88
C ARG A 172 -17.87 18.37 -2.61
N THR A 173 -18.36 17.14 -2.74
CA THR A 173 -19.79 16.83 -2.61
C THR A 173 -20.30 16.79 -1.17
N ALA A 174 -19.40 16.74 -0.19
CA ALA A 174 -19.71 16.81 1.24
C ALA A 174 -19.41 18.20 1.84
N GLU A 175 -19.12 19.21 1.01
CA GLU A 175 -18.78 20.58 1.41
C GLU A 175 -17.62 20.66 2.42
N ALA A 176 -16.75 19.65 2.43
CA ALA A 176 -15.58 19.60 3.27
C ALA A 176 -14.43 20.39 2.63
N CYS A 177 -13.47 20.82 3.45
CA CYS A 177 -12.27 21.47 2.94
C CYS A 177 -11.51 20.54 1.99
N LEU A 178 -11.31 20.96 0.74
CA LEU A 178 -10.61 20.16 -0.27
C LEU A 178 -9.17 19.77 0.12
N ALA A 179 -8.49 20.65 0.86
CA ALA A 179 -7.12 20.43 1.28
C ALA A 179 -6.99 19.41 2.41
N CYS A 180 -7.79 19.53 3.48
CA CYS A 180 -7.64 18.70 4.69
C CYS A 180 -8.78 17.73 4.97
N GLY A 181 -9.89 17.81 4.24
CA GLY A 181 -11.08 16.99 4.42
C GLY A 181 -11.91 17.32 5.66
N ARG A 182 -11.56 18.36 6.44
CA ARG A 182 -12.37 18.82 7.59
C ARG A 182 -13.64 19.51 7.08
N GLY A 183 -14.80 19.03 7.51
CA GLY A 183 -16.12 19.66 7.35
C GLY A 183 -16.74 20.00 8.70
N ASP A 184 -18.01 20.39 8.72
CA ASP A 184 -18.72 20.80 9.95
C ASP A 184 -19.05 19.62 10.88
N ALA A 185 -19.14 18.42 10.32
CA ALA A 185 -19.21 17.19 11.09
C ALA A 185 -17.85 16.88 11.76
N ALA A 186 -17.66 17.35 12.99
CA ALA A 186 -16.50 17.03 13.80
C ALA A 186 -16.49 15.53 14.17
N ARG A 187 -15.58 14.77 13.56
CA ARG A 187 -15.40 13.34 13.90
C ARG A 187 -14.38 13.21 15.03
N GLY A 188 -14.88 13.01 16.26
CA GLY A 188 -14.04 12.93 17.47
C GLY A 188 -12.88 11.91 17.39
N TRP A 189 -13.06 10.81 16.66
CA TRP A 189 -12.02 9.79 16.44
C TRP A 189 -10.83 10.28 15.60
N THR A 190 -11.00 11.36 14.83
CA THR A 190 -9.94 11.99 14.01
C THR A 190 -9.21 13.13 14.73
N SER A 191 -9.58 13.39 15.99
CA SER A 191 -8.84 14.33 16.85
C SER A 191 -7.42 13.79 17.13
N PRO A 192 -6.41 14.65 17.32
CA PRO A 192 -5.05 14.21 17.62
C PRO A 192 -4.98 13.29 18.84
N ALA A 193 -5.77 13.56 19.89
CA ALA A 193 -5.81 12.74 21.10
C ALA A 193 -6.41 11.36 20.84
N ALA A 194 -7.53 11.27 20.13
CA ALA A 194 -8.12 9.97 19.78
C ALA A 194 -7.18 9.18 18.85
N ALA A 195 -6.62 9.83 17.82
CA ALA A 195 -5.62 9.27 16.91
C ALA A 195 -4.37 8.75 17.63
N ALA A 196 -3.95 9.40 18.72
CA ALA A 196 -2.86 8.90 19.56
C ALA A 196 -3.22 7.60 20.29
N ARG A 197 -4.48 7.42 20.74
CA ARG A 197 -4.89 6.21 21.46
C ARG A 197 -4.97 5.00 20.55
N TRP A 198 -5.76 5.07 19.47
CA TRP A 198 -5.91 3.93 18.57
C TRP A 198 -4.68 3.72 17.68
N GLY A 199 -3.94 4.80 17.37
CA GLY A 199 -2.69 4.72 16.61
C GLY A 199 -1.58 3.94 17.33
N ARG A 200 -1.53 3.97 18.67
CA ARG A 200 -0.60 3.14 19.46
C ARG A 200 -0.85 1.66 19.29
N TRP A 201 -2.12 1.24 19.32
CA TRP A 201 -2.49 -0.14 19.08
C TRP A 201 -2.17 -0.56 17.64
N ALA A 202 -2.54 0.26 16.66
CA ALA A 202 -2.25 -0.01 15.26
C ALA A 202 -0.73 -0.18 15.01
N ALA A 203 0.10 0.73 15.53
CA ALA A 203 1.55 0.65 15.40
C ALA A 203 2.15 -0.55 16.16
N GLY A 204 1.63 -0.85 17.35
CA GLY A 204 2.05 -2.01 18.15
C GLY A 204 1.76 -3.33 17.44
N ILE A 205 0.56 -3.50 16.90
CA ILE A 205 0.18 -4.68 16.10
C ILE A 205 1.07 -4.75 14.85
N ALA A 206 1.19 -3.65 14.11
CA ALA A 206 1.99 -3.61 12.89
C ALA A 206 3.48 -3.90 13.10
N ALA A 207 4.02 -3.61 14.29
CA ALA A 207 5.40 -3.93 14.66
C ALA A 207 5.53 -5.37 15.20
N ALA A 208 4.57 -5.86 15.99
CA ALA A 208 4.62 -7.18 16.60
C ALA A 208 4.61 -8.31 15.55
N ILE A 209 3.86 -8.16 14.46
CA ILE A 209 3.72 -9.19 13.43
C ILE A 209 5.06 -9.53 12.75
N PRO A 210 5.80 -8.57 12.16
CA PRO A 210 7.12 -8.85 11.59
C PRO A 210 8.15 -9.29 12.64
N LEU A 211 8.03 -8.87 13.91
CA LEU A 211 8.90 -9.35 14.98
C LEU A 211 8.66 -10.83 15.31
N ALA A 212 7.41 -11.28 15.33
CA ALA A 212 7.08 -12.69 15.53
C ALA A 212 7.71 -13.56 14.44
N TYR A 213 7.70 -13.11 13.19
CA TYR A 213 8.41 -13.75 12.09
C TYR A 213 9.94 -13.72 12.28
N ALA A 214 10.50 -12.59 12.72
CA ALA A 214 11.94 -12.43 12.92
C ALA A 214 12.50 -13.38 14.00
N VAL A 215 11.71 -13.65 15.06
CA VAL A 215 12.10 -14.61 16.12
C VAL A 215 12.41 -15.98 15.54
N THR A 216 11.55 -16.50 14.65
CA THR A 216 11.78 -17.79 13.98
C THR A 216 13.08 -17.77 13.17
N ARG A 217 13.34 -16.68 12.44
CA ARG A 217 14.54 -16.55 11.61
C ARG A 217 15.83 -16.45 12.44
N PHE A 218 15.79 -15.73 13.56
CA PHE A 218 16.92 -15.64 14.47
C PHE A 218 17.16 -16.95 15.22
N ALA A 219 16.11 -17.70 15.56
CA ALA A 219 16.25 -19.03 16.15
C ALA A 219 17.01 -19.98 15.21
N TRP A 220 16.64 -20.02 13.92
CA TRP A 220 17.34 -20.85 12.93
C TRP A 220 18.80 -20.41 12.74
N ALA A 221 19.06 -19.10 12.71
CA ALA A 221 20.43 -18.56 12.67
C ALA A 221 21.27 -18.94 13.89
N ALA A 222 20.64 -19.06 15.07
CA ALA A 222 21.28 -19.49 16.30
C ALA A 222 21.39 -21.03 16.43
N GLY A 223 21.02 -21.81 15.40
CA GLY A 223 21.06 -23.28 15.44
C GLY A 223 19.89 -23.92 16.19
N VAL A 224 18.84 -23.16 16.50
CA VAL A 224 17.62 -23.67 17.16
C VAL A 224 16.60 -24.07 16.08
N PRO A 225 16.24 -25.36 15.94
CA PRO A 225 15.32 -25.85 14.91
C PRO A 225 13.85 -25.56 15.25
N LEU A 226 13.51 -24.28 15.38
CA LEU A 226 12.18 -23.84 15.81
C LEU A 226 11.13 -24.15 14.72
N GLY A 227 10.31 -25.17 14.94
CA GLY A 227 9.23 -25.57 14.03
C GLY A 227 9.69 -26.29 12.75
N ILE A 228 10.94 -26.76 12.69
CA ILE A 228 11.52 -27.53 11.57
C ILE A 228 12.34 -28.71 12.11
N SER A 229 12.70 -29.68 11.27
CA SER A 229 13.59 -30.77 11.66
C SER A 229 15.05 -30.29 11.79
N ARG A 230 15.86 -31.02 12.58
CA ARG A 230 17.30 -30.73 12.70
C ARG A 230 18.05 -30.95 11.39
N ASP A 231 17.67 -31.97 10.63
CA ASP A 231 18.29 -32.28 9.34
C ASP A 231 18.04 -31.14 8.34
N PHE A 232 16.81 -30.64 8.28
CA PHE A 232 16.47 -29.50 7.41
C PHE A 232 17.21 -28.22 7.83
N LEU A 233 17.36 -27.97 9.14
CA LEU A 233 18.17 -26.84 9.61
C LEU A 233 19.65 -26.99 9.20
N THR A 234 20.20 -28.19 9.30
CA THR A 234 21.59 -28.48 8.93
C THR A 234 21.81 -28.23 7.44
N GLU A 235 20.91 -28.72 6.58
CA GLU A 235 20.94 -28.45 5.14
C GLU A 235 20.89 -26.94 4.84
N MET A 236 20.02 -26.19 5.54
CA MET A 236 19.95 -24.73 5.38
C MET A 236 21.23 -24.00 5.83
N GLN A 237 21.98 -24.57 6.77
CA GLN A 237 23.26 -24.01 7.22
C GLN A 237 24.35 -24.28 6.18
N GLU A 238 24.37 -25.50 5.62
CA GLU A 238 25.32 -25.91 4.58
C GLU A 238 25.15 -25.13 3.28
N ASN A 239 23.90 -24.93 2.82
CA ASN A 239 23.61 -24.17 1.60
C ASN A 239 23.53 -22.63 1.84
N GLY A 240 23.69 -22.18 3.08
CA GLY A 240 23.68 -20.77 3.47
C GLY A 240 22.30 -20.10 3.51
N ALA A 241 21.20 -20.82 3.28
CA ALA A 241 19.83 -20.28 3.34
C ALA A 241 19.47 -19.72 4.74
N VAL A 242 20.10 -20.22 5.81
CA VAL A 242 19.98 -19.65 7.16
C VAL A 242 20.38 -18.17 7.19
N TRP A 243 21.41 -17.77 6.46
CA TRP A 243 21.89 -16.38 6.43
C TRP A 243 20.95 -15.46 5.66
N ALA A 244 20.34 -15.95 4.57
CA ALA A 244 19.27 -15.24 3.89
C ALA A 244 18.05 -15.05 4.82
N GLY A 245 17.68 -16.10 5.57
CA GLY A 245 16.65 -16.05 6.59
C GLY A 245 16.95 -15.03 7.70
N PHE A 246 18.18 -15.01 8.21
CA PHE A 246 18.65 -14.02 9.19
C PHE A 246 18.52 -12.60 8.66
N GLY A 247 18.94 -12.36 7.41
CA GLY A 247 18.80 -11.06 6.75
C GLY A 247 17.34 -10.60 6.70
N LEU A 248 16.42 -11.49 6.30
CA LEU A 248 14.98 -11.20 6.30
C LEU A 248 14.47 -10.87 7.72
N GLY A 249 14.89 -11.62 8.74
CA GLY A 249 14.55 -11.33 10.14
C GLY A 249 15.09 -9.98 10.62
N ALA A 250 16.32 -9.63 10.24
CA ALA A 250 16.93 -8.34 10.56
C ALA A 250 16.20 -7.17 9.89
N PHE A 251 15.88 -7.27 8.59
CA PHE A 251 15.10 -6.24 7.88
C PHE A 251 13.68 -6.11 8.43
N ALA A 252 13.02 -7.23 8.76
CA ALA A 252 11.72 -7.23 9.41
C ALA A 252 11.78 -6.50 10.78
N THR A 253 12.84 -6.73 11.55
CA THR A 253 13.08 -6.06 12.84
C THR A 253 13.30 -4.56 12.66
N VAL A 254 14.12 -4.14 11.69
CA VAL A 254 14.33 -2.72 11.35
C VAL A 254 13.00 -2.08 10.94
N GLY A 255 12.22 -2.73 10.06
CA GLY A 255 10.89 -2.26 9.66
C GLY A 255 9.91 -2.14 10.83
N ALA A 256 9.94 -3.09 11.77
CA ALA A 256 9.15 -3.05 12.99
C ALA A 256 9.54 -1.86 13.89
N VAL A 257 10.84 -1.65 14.10
CA VAL A 257 11.34 -0.47 14.84
C VAL A 257 10.90 0.81 14.16
N LEU A 258 11.10 0.94 12.84
CA LEU A 258 10.63 2.08 12.03
C LEU A 258 9.12 2.34 12.19
N THR A 259 8.32 1.26 12.24
CA THR A 259 6.87 1.33 12.46
C THR A 259 6.52 1.89 13.84
N LEU A 260 7.26 1.53 14.90
CA LEU A 260 7.10 2.16 16.22
C LEU A 260 7.39 3.66 16.19
N GLY A 261 8.21 4.14 15.24
CA GLY A 261 8.44 5.56 14.99
C GLY A 261 7.19 6.36 14.71
N LEU A 262 6.15 5.73 14.16
CA LEU A 262 4.85 6.37 13.93
C LEU A 262 4.14 6.77 15.24
N VAL A 263 4.59 6.26 16.38
CA VAL A 263 4.02 6.60 17.70
C VAL A 263 5.03 7.15 18.69
N GLN A 264 6.32 7.06 18.39
CA GLN A 264 7.41 7.50 19.26
C GLN A 264 7.96 8.88 18.89
N ARG A 265 8.63 9.52 19.86
CA ARG A 265 9.19 10.88 19.72
C ARG A 265 10.22 11.01 18.59
N TRP A 266 11.02 9.97 18.36
CA TRP A 266 12.07 9.98 17.34
C TRP A 266 11.53 9.93 15.90
N GLY A 267 10.31 9.43 15.70
CA GLY A 267 9.61 9.57 14.42
C GLY A 267 8.96 10.94 14.24
N GLU A 268 8.99 11.81 15.26
CA GLU A 268 8.54 13.19 15.17
C GLU A 268 9.67 14.21 15.01
N ARG A 269 10.79 13.95 15.68
CA ARG A 269 12.03 14.71 15.56
C ARG A 269 13.19 13.75 15.40
N PHE A 270 14.08 14.04 14.46
CA PHE A 270 15.25 13.21 14.24
C PHE A 270 16.10 13.10 15.51
N PRO A 271 16.55 11.88 15.88
CA PRO A 271 17.47 11.67 16.99
C PRO A 271 18.71 12.56 16.93
N ARG A 272 19.28 12.85 18.11
CA ARG A 272 20.46 13.73 18.23
C ARG A 272 21.72 13.19 17.55
N TRP A 273 21.82 11.87 17.36
CA TRP A 273 22.95 11.22 16.73
C TRP A 273 22.94 11.31 15.19
N MET A 274 21.80 11.70 14.57
CA MET A 274 21.72 11.85 13.11
C MET A 274 22.37 13.18 12.68
N LEU A 275 23.67 13.13 12.40
CA LEU A 275 24.44 14.29 11.93
C LEU A 275 23.73 15.01 10.78
N GLY A 276 23.60 16.34 10.88
CA GLY A 276 22.91 17.20 9.90
C GLY A 276 21.38 17.27 10.04
N LEU A 277 20.73 16.29 10.69
CA LEU A 277 19.28 16.24 10.89
C LEU A 277 18.84 16.35 12.35
N ALA A 278 19.77 16.23 13.29
CA ALA A 278 19.53 16.23 14.74
C ALA A 278 18.53 17.30 15.18
N GLY A 279 17.47 16.87 15.89
CA GLY A 279 16.46 17.75 16.47
C GLY A 279 15.47 18.38 15.48
N ARG A 280 15.70 18.28 14.16
CA ARG A 280 14.76 18.76 13.15
C ARG A 280 13.48 17.94 13.17
N ARG A 281 12.36 18.59 12.85
CA ARG A 281 11.06 17.91 12.72
C ARG A 281 11.09 16.99 11.50
N VAL A 282 10.68 15.74 11.69
CA VAL A 282 10.49 14.79 10.59
C VAL A 282 9.33 15.27 9.72
N PRO A 283 9.52 15.48 8.40
CA PRO A 283 8.44 15.84 7.49
C PRO A 283 7.37 14.74 7.47
N VAL A 284 6.09 15.10 7.60
CA VAL A 284 5.00 14.11 7.70
C VAL A 284 4.98 13.15 6.50
N ARG A 285 5.26 13.67 5.30
CA ARG A 285 5.29 12.86 4.06
C ARG A 285 6.41 11.82 4.06
N LEU A 286 7.54 12.09 4.72
CA LEU A 286 8.68 11.19 4.80
C LEU A 286 8.32 9.89 5.53
N ALA A 287 7.44 9.96 6.54
CA ALA A 287 6.94 8.78 7.25
C ALA A 287 5.70 8.17 6.60
N VAL A 288 4.73 9.01 6.17
CA VAL A 288 3.43 8.52 5.69
C VAL A 288 3.51 7.84 4.33
N ILE A 289 4.34 8.35 3.40
CA ILE A 289 4.40 7.79 2.03
C ILE A 289 5.00 6.37 2.06
N PRO A 290 6.18 6.12 2.64
CA PRO A 290 6.75 4.77 2.69
C PRO A 290 5.84 3.80 3.47
N ALA A 291 5.31 4.22 4.63
CA ALA A 291 4.43 3.37 5.42
C ALA A 291 3.15 3.00 4.67
N THR A 292 2.55 3.93 3.92
CA THR A 292 1.37 3.65 3.08
C THR A 292 1.71 2.71 1.92
N LEU A 293 2.85 2.90 1.25
CA LEU A 293 3.27 2.03 0.14
C LEU A 293 3.51 0.60 0.62
N VAL A 294 4.22 0.43 1.75
CA VAL A 294 4.43 -0.89 2.36
C VAL A 294 3.10 -1.49 2.82
N ALA A 295 2.20 -0.71 3.43
CA ALA A 295 0.89 -1.19 3.83
C ALA A 295 0.09 -1.74 2.63
N ILE A 296 0.06 -1.02 1.51
CA ILE A 296 -0.58 -1.46 0.27
C ILE A 296 0.05 -2.75 -0.25
N ALA A 297 1.38 -2.79 -0.36
CA ALA A 297 2.08 -3.96 -0.88
C ALA A 297 1.90 -5.20 -0.01
N VAL A 298 1.96 -5.04 1.32
CA VAL A 298 1.71 -6.13 2.28
C VAL A 298 0.26 -6.61 2.20
N THR A 299 -0.71 -5.70 2.16
CA THR A 299 -2.11 -6.08 2.01
C THR A 299 -2.33 -6.84 0.70
N ALA A 300 -1.77 -6.36 -0.41
CA ALA A 300 -1.88 -7.01 -1.71
C ALA A 300 -1.26 -8.42 -1.72
N ALA A 301 -0.02 -8.54 -1.23
CA ALA A 301 0.67 -9.81 -1.10
C ALA A 301 -0.13 -10.80 -0.24
N THR A 302 -0.68 -10.33 0.88
CA THR A 302 -1.44 -11.19 1.79
C THR A 302 -2.78 -11.63 1.19
N LEU A 303 -3.46 -10.78 0.42
CA LEU A 303 -4.67 -11.17 -0.29
C LEU A 303 -4.42 -12.33 -1.27
N GLY A 304 -3.30 -12.28 -1.99
CA GLY A 304 -2.87 -13.39 -2.85
C GLY A 304 -2.58 -14.68 -2.08
N LEU A 305 -1.93 -14.56 -0.93
CA LEU A 305 -1.64 -15.70 -0.05
C LEU A 305 -2.91 -16.35 0.51
N VAL A 306 -3.83 -15.58 1.10
CA VAL A 306 -5.06 -16.15 1.69
C VAL A 306 -6.01 -16.74 0.66
N ALA A 307 -5.91 -16.36 -0.61
CA ALA A 307 -6.65 -16.97 -1.71
C ALA A 307 -5.99 -18.23 -2.28
N ASN A 308 -4.78 -18.57 -1.81
CA ASN A 308 -4.11 -19.81 -2.16
C ASN A 308 -4.47 -20.90 -1.13
N PRO A 309 -5.10 -22.03 -1.53
CA PRO A 309 -5.41 -23.13 -0.61
C PRO A 309 -4.22 -23.63 0.20
N ARG A 310 -3.02 -23.64 -0.40
CA ARG A 310 -1.77 -24.05 0.25
C ARG A 310 -1.44 -23.19 1.48
N PHE A 311 -1.85 -21.92 1.49
CA PHE A 311 -1.69 -21.08 2.68
C PHE A 311 -2.44 -21.67 3.87
N TRP A 312 -3.67 -22.15 3.65
CA TRP A 312 -4.50 -22.72 4.71
C TRP A 312 -4.04 -24.13 5.13
N GLU A 313 -3.44 -24.89 4.23
CA GLU A 313 -2.78 -26.17 4.57
C GLU A 313 -1.52 -25.98 5.42
N LEU A 314 -0.75 -24.90 5.16
CA LEU A 314 0.46 -24.58 5.92
C LEU A 314 0.14 -23.86 7.23
N ALA A 315 -0.90 -23.03 7.24
CA ALA A 315 -1.29 -22.21 8.38
C ALA A 315 -2.38 -22.85 9.26
N GLY A 316 -2.98 -23.96 8.83
CA GLY A 316 -3.97 -24.73 9.58
C GLY A 316 -3.85 -26.24 9.31
N GLY A 317 -4.21 -27.08 10.27
CA GLY A 317 -4.05 -28.54 10.16
C GLY A 317 -2.63 -29.01 10.45
N ASP A 318 -2.17 -30.06 9.75
CA ASP A 318 -0.91 -30.77 10.02
C ASP A 318 0.35 -29.92 9.75
N GLY A 319 0.23 -28.83 8.97
CA GLY A 319 1.32 -27.90 8.66
C GLY A 319 1.56 -26.82 9.73
N LEU A 320 0.69 -26.69 10.74
CA LEU A 320 0.81 -25.67 11.76
C LEU A 320 1.94 -26.00 12.74
N ASN A 321 2.98 -25.18 12.75
CA ASN A 321 4.08 -25.27 13.69
C ASN A 321 4.68 -23.88 13.96
N LEU A 322 5.74 -23.80 14.77
CA LEU A 322 6.38 -22.52 15.13
C LEU A 322 7.09 -21.82 13.94
N ALA A 323 7.27 -22.50 12.81
CA ALA A 323 7.78 -21.91 11.57
C ALA A 323 6.68 -21.22 10.75
N THR A 324 5.48 -21.79 10.72
CA THR A 324 4.34 -21.33 9.91
C THR A 324 3.35 -20.46 10.69
N ALA A 325 3.25 -20.62 12.01
CA ALA A 325 2.30 -19.89 12.86
C ALA A 325 2.34 -18.34 12.69
N PRO A 326 3.50 -17.68 12.55
CA PRO A 326 3.53 -16.22 12.33
C PRO A 326 2.80 -15.78 11.06
N MET A 327 2.62 -16.66 10.06
CA MET A 327 1.93 -16.34 8.81
C MET A 327 0.45 -16.03 9.02
N LEU A 328 -0.18 -16.62 10.05
CA LEU A 328 -1.58 -16.35 10.40
C LEU A 328 -1.84 -14.88 10.78
N LEU A 329 -0.79 -14.15 11.18
CA LEU A 329 -0.90 -12.76 11.56
C LEU A 329 -0.76 -11.80 10.36
N TRP A 330 -0.25 -12.26 9.22
CA TRP A 330 0.02 -11.41 8.06
C TRP A 330 -1.20 -10.64 7.55
N PRO A 331 -2.44 -11.19 7.53
CA PRO A 331 -3.62 -10.46 7.06
C PRO A 331 -3.90 -9.17 7.83
N ALA A 332 -3.50 -9.11 9.10
CA ALA A 332 -3.65 -7.92 9.94
C ALA A 332 -2.54 -6.88 9.74
N TRP A 333 -1.40 -7.25 9.15
CA TRP A 333 -0.20 -6.41 9.12
C TRP A 333 -0.36 -5.15 8.28
N GLY A 334 -0.73 -5.31 7.00
CA GLY A 334 -0.93 -4.18 6.08
C GLY A 334 -2.00 -3.19 6.58
N PRO A 335 -3.21 -3.65 6.97
CA PRO A 335 -4.23 -2.77 7.55
C PRO A 335 -3.76 -2.06 8.83
N ALA A 336 -3.09 -2.75 9.75
CA ALA A 336 -2.56 -2.14 10.97
C ALA A 336 -1.51 -1.06 10.65
N LEU A 337 -0.61 -1.30 9.70
CA LEU A 337 0.40 -0.33 9.27
C LEU A 337 -0.25 0.89 8.59
N GLY A 338 -1.25 0.67 7.74
CA GLY A 338 -2.01 1.75 7.09
C GLY A 338 -2.74 2.62 8.11
N LEU A 339 -3.37 2.00 9.11
CA LEU A 339 -3.97 2.69 10.24
C LEU A 339 -2.93 3.48 11.06
N ALA A 340 -1.78 2.89 11.36
CA ALA A 340 -0.70 3.57 12.08
C ALA A 340 -0.19 4.81 11.30
N ALA A 341 0.01 4.68 9.99
CA ALA A 341 0.41 5.78 9.12
C ALA A 341 -0.65 6.90 9.10
N TYR A 342 -1.93 6.53 9.04
CA TYR A 342 -3.02 7.48 9.09
C TYR A 342 -3.13 8.17 10.45
N ALA A 343 -2.97 7.45 11.56
CA ALA A 343 -2.91 8.02 12.90
C ALA A 343 -1.78 9.05 13.03
N TYR A 344 -0.59 8.71 12.53
CA TYR A 344 0.56 9.61 12.49
C TYR A 344 0.23 10.89 11.70
N HIS A 345 -0.39 10.76 10.53
CA HIS A 345 -0.86 11.90 9.75
C HIS A 345 -1.85 12.78 10.53
N LEU A 346 -2.86 12.17 11.17
CA LEU A 346 -3.90 12.87 11.92
C LEU A 346 -3.38 13.62 13.15
N ARG A 347 -2.38 13.06 13.84
CA ARG A 347 -1.71 13.72 14.97
C ARG A 347 -0.83 14.89 14.55
N ARG A 348 -0.21 14.77 13.37
CA ARG A 348 0.81 15.72 12.90
C ARG A 348 0.28 16.76 11.93
N ARG A 349 -0.97 16.64 11.46
CA ARG A 349 -1.64 17.69 10.69
C ARG A 349 -2.01 18.85 11.63
N GLY A 350 -1.38 20.00 11.42
CA GLY A 350 -1.71 21.22 12.17
C GLY A 350 -3.01 21.89 11.69
N ALA A 351 -3.14 23.17 12.02
CA ALA A 351 -4.19 24.01 11.47
C ALA A 351 -4.09 24.05 9.93
N CYS A 352 -5.22 23.87 9.26
CA CYS A 352 -5.26 23.91 7.81
C CYS A 352 -5.16 25.37 7.36
N ARG A 353 -4.13 25.73 6.59
CA ARG A 353 -3.97 27.10 6.05
C ARG A 353 -5.15 27.57 5.18
N ARG A 354 -5.95 26.65 4.64
CA ARG A 354 -7.07 26.97 3.73
C ARG A 354 -8.40 27.21 4.44
N CYS A 355 -8.69 26.47 5.52
CA CYS A 355 -9.96 26.61 6.25
C CYS A 355 -9.78 27.08 7.70
N GLY A 356 -8.54 27.29 8.17
CA GLY A 356 -8.21 27.71 9.53
C GLY A 356 -8.40 26.64 10.62
N ARG A 357 -9.08 25.53 10.33
CA ARG A 357 -9.44 24.50 11.33
C ARG A 357 -8.22 23.70 11.76
N GLY A 358 -8.06 23.47 13.07
CA GLY A 358 -7.04 22.62 13.72
C GLY A 358 -7.69 21.43 14.44
#